data_AF-L7JU54-F1
#
_entry.id   AF-L7JU54-F1
#
_cell.length_a   1.000
_cell.length_b   1.000
_cell.length_c   1.000
_cell.angle_alpha   90.00
_cell.angle_beta   90.00
_cell.angle_gamma   90.00
#
_symmetry.space_group_name_H-M   'P 1'
#
loop_
_entity.id
_entity.type
_entity.pdbx_description
1 polymer ?
#
loop_
_entity_poly.entity_id
_entity_poly.type
_entity_poly.pdbx_seq_one_letter_code
_entity_poly.pdbx_strand_id
1 'polypeptide(L)'
;VQMMSDVVTKRIAVLSKGNIKNVKLEGVKSLISQNIPEDRLISISFRQKKKLAIIIELKDVQCSKTVYDILDGQEIENIFLDCYFMDEKAELGEEIFVEKVEKVRKTNTKKSERKKQRKEKTKREIEERIKRKNADGFVFDPNDSRFDKVYTDPSFYIDTSHPLYKNNEGAEMMVEEMRRRNGD
;
A
#
# COMPACT_ATOMS: atom_id res chain seq x y z
N VAL A 1 31.85 35.16 -10.78
CA VAL A 1 31.51 34.56 -9.48
C VAL A 1 30.52 33.45 -9.74
N GLN A 2 31.01 32.22 -9.88
CA GLN A 2 30.20 31.06 -10.18
C GLN A 2 29.49 30.68 -8.88
N MET A 3 28.19 30.99 -8.78
CA MET A 3 27.38 30.57 -7.65
C MET A 3 27.32 29.04 -7.70
N MET A 4 28.12 28.38 -6.87
CA MET A 4 27.91 26.98 -6.53
C MET A 4 26.58 26.95 -5.80
N SER A 5 25.50 26.70 -6.55
CA SER A 5 24.24 26.31 -5.95
C SER A 5 24.54 25.05 -5.14
N ASP A 6 24.42 25.12 -3.83
CA ASP A 6 24.54 23.98 -2.94
C ASP A 6 23.65 22.86 -3.49
N VAL A 7 24.27 21.86 -4.11
CA VAL A 7 23.56 20.68 -4.61
C VAL A 7 23.11 19.95 -3.36
N VAL A 8 21.83 20.12 -3.03
CA VAL A 8 21.18 19.48 -1.90
C VAL A 8 21.21 17.96 -2.15
N THR A 9 22.28 17.32 -1.70
CA THR A 9 22.62 15.94 -2.02
C THR A 9 21.84 15.04 -1.06
N LYS A 10 20.73 14.42 -1.48
CA LYS A 10 19.95 13.60 -0.56
C LYS A 10 20.47 12.18 -0.49
N ARG A 11 20.61 11.67 0.74
CA ARG A 11 21.15 10.34 1.05
C ARG A 11 20.05 9.43 1.59
N ILE A 12 19.95 8.23 1.03
CA ILE A 12 19.14 7.14 1.58
C ILE A 12 20.06 6.02 2.00
N ALA A 13 19.94 5.59 3.26
CA ALA A 13 20.52 4.35 3.73
C ALA A 13 19.48 3.24 3.64
N VAL A 14 19.82 2.17 2.94
CA VAL A 14 19.04 0.93 2.91
C VAL A 14 19.78 -0.10 3.75
N LEU A 15 19.04 -0.70 4.68
CA LEU A 15 19.52 -1.72 5.58
C LEU A 15 18.89 -3.05 5.24
N SER A 16 19.75 -4.05 5.20
CA SER A 16 19.39 -5.41 4.87
C SER A 16 19.17 -6.24 6.14
N LYS A 17 18.07 -7.01 6.18
CA LYS A 17 17.90 -8.15 7.08
C LYS A 17 17.86 -9.43 6.25
N GLY A 18 18.60 -10.46 6.65
CA GLY A 18 18.62 -11.75 5.98
C GLY A 18 20.03 -12.32 5.84
N ASN A 19 20.15 -13.43 5.10
CA ASN A 19 21.45 -14.02 4.79
C ASN A 19 22.13 -13.18 3.70
N ILE A 20 23.06 -12.32 4.11
CA ILE A 20 23.79 -11.43 3.19
C ILE A 20 24.93 -12.12 2.44
N LYS A 21 25.19 -13.40 2.69
CA LYS A 21 26.26 -14.14 2.00
C LYS A 21 25.83 -14.33 0.54
N ASN A 22 26.59 -13.73 -0.38
CA ASN A 22 26.44 -13.84 -1.85
C ASN A 22 25.33 -13.00 -2.51
N VAL A 23 24.83 -11.95 -1.86
CA VAL A 23 23.86 -11.05 -2.50
C VAL A 23 24.58 -10.12 -3.48
N LYS A 24 24.10 -10.10 -4.72
CA LYS A 24 24.72 -9.35 -5.82
C LYS A 24 24.14 -7.95 -5.96
N LEU A 25 22.94 -7.70 -5.40
CA LEU A 25 22.26 -6.40 -5.40
C LEU A 25 21.97 -5.85 -6.80
N GLU A 26 22.00 -6.72 -7.81
CA GLU A 26 21.64 -6.37 -9.17
C GLU A 26 20.14 -6.07 -9.23
N GLY A 27 19.32 -6.77 -8.44
CA GLY A 27 17.90 -6.44 -8.28
C GLY A 27 17.68 -5.02 -7.75
N VAL A 28 18.49 -4.55 -6.80
CA VAL A 28 18.37 -3.20 -6.24
C VAL A 28 18.75 -2.14 -7.27
N LYS A 29 19.89 -2.33 -7.96
CA LYS A 29 20.31 -1.40 -9.01
C LYS A 29 19.29 -1.33 -10.15
N SER A 30 18.82 -2.49 -10.61
CA SER A 30 17.81 -2.59 -11.67
C SER A 30 16.53 -1.83 -11.29
N LEU A 31 16.04 -2.02 -10.06
CA LEU A 31 14.84 -1.32 -9.59
C LEU A 31 15.03 0.20 -9.53
N ILE A 32 16.20 0.67 -9.08
CA ILE A 32 16.52 2.10 -9.06
C ILE A 32 16.58 2.64 -10.49
N SER A 33 17.32 2.00 -11.39
CA SER A 33 17.48 2.45 -12.78
C SER A 33 16.15 2.49 -13.57
N GLN A 34 15.19 1.62 -13.24
CA GLN A 34 13.85 1.64 -13.85
C GLN A 34 13.00 2.84 -13.41
N ASN A 35 13.25 3.39 -12.22
CA ASN A 35 12.40 4.41 -11.60
C ASN A 35 13.07 5.78 -11.49
N ILE A 36 14.40 5.82 -11.56
CA ILE A 36 15.21 7.02 -11.36
C ILE A 36 16.08 7.25 -12.60
N PRO A 37 15.94 8.41 -13.27
CA PRO A 37 16.81 8.80 -14.37
C PRO A 37 18.30 8.81 -13.95
N GLU A 38 19.18 8.35 -14.84
CA GLU A 38 20.63 8.26 -14.55
C GLU A 38 21.25 9.62 -14.18
N ASP A 39 20.77 10.72 -14.75
CA ASP A 39 21.25 12.06 -14.46
C ASP A 39 20.91 12.54 -13.04
N ARG A 40 19.97 11.87 -12.35
CA ARG A 40 19.52 12.18 -10.99
C ARG A 40 20.21 11.35 -9.92
N LEU A 41 20.84 10.24 -10.32
CA LEU A 41 21.61 9.36 -9.45
C LEU A 41 23.05 9.87 -9.37
N ILE A 42 23.51 10.19 -8.16
CA ILE A 42 24.89 10.67 -7.93
C ILE A 42 25.80 9.47 -7.71
N SER A 43 25.44 8.60 -6.77
CA SER A 43 26.23 7.41 -6.46
C SER A 43 25.39 6.35 -5.76
N ILE A 44 25.78 5.09 -5.93
CA ILE A 44 25.32 3.97 -5.11
C ILE A 44 26.57 3.31 -4.54
N SER A 45 26.67 3.26 -3.22
CA SER A 45 27.77 2.59 -2.53
C SER A 45 27.26 1.51 -1.60
N PHE A 46 28.06 0.44 -1.48
CA PHE A 46 27.72 -0.74 -0.72
C PHE A 46 28.75 -0.95 0.37
N ARG A 47 28.28 -1.21 1.60
CA ARG A 47 29.13 -1.60 2.71
C ARG A 47 28.62 -2.90 3.31
N GLN A 48 29.44 -3.95 3.22
CA GLN A 48 29.15 -5.26 3.77
C GLN A 48 30.08 -5.51 4.97
N LYS A 49 29.50 -5.62 6.16
CA LYS A 49 30.19 -6.14 7.37
C LYS A 49 29.30 -7.19 8.04
N LYS A 50 28.83 -6.94 9.27
CA LYS A 50 27.81 -7.78 9.95
C LYS A 50 26.40 -7.59 9.38
N LYS A 51 26.17 -6.45 8.73
CA LYS A 51 24.95 -6.09 8.01
C LYS A 51 25.37 -5.54 6.65
N LEU A 52 24.46 -5.60 5.69
CA LEU A 52 24.62 -4.91 4.43
C LEU A 52 23.93 -3.53 4.54
N ALA A 53 24.68 -2.50 4.17
CA ALA A 53 24.22 -1.13 4.04
C ALA A 53 24.40 -0.66 2.60
N ILE A 54 23.37 -0.07 2.03
CA ILE A 54 23.40 0.56 0.71
C ILE A 54 23.19 2.06 0.94
N ILE A 55 24.05 2.88 0.36
CA ILE A 55 23.92 4.33 0.42
C ILE A 55 23.66 4.80 -0.99
N ILE A 56 22.53 5.47 -1.17
CA ILE A 56 22.10 6.00 -2.45
C ILE A 56 22.12 7.53 -2.32
N GLU A 57 22.95 8.17 -3.13
CA GLU A 57 23.06 9.62 -3.22
C GLU A 57 22.30 10.12 -4.44
N LEU A 58 21.42 11.08 -4.24
CA LEU A 58 20.48 11.59 -5.25
C LEU A 58 20.55 13.12 -5.29
N LYS A 59 20.35 13.69 -6.49
CA LYS A 59 20.37 15.15 -6.69
C LYS A 59 19.19 15.88 -6.04
N ASP A 60 18.07 15.20 -5.83
CA ASP A 60 16.87 15.84 -5.33
C ASP A 60 16.06 14.99 -4.33
N VAL A 61 15.19 15.70 -3.60
CA VAL A 61 14.32 15.14 -2.56
C VAL A 61 13.22 14.26 -3.14
N GLN A 62 12.75 14.53 -4.35
CA GLN A 62 11.64 13.77 -4.95
C GLN A 62 12.11 12.38 -5.39
N CYS A 63 13.25 12.29 -6.08
CA CYS A 63 13.94 11.04 -6.37
C CYS A 63 14.19 10.24 -5.08
N SER A 64 14.54 10.93 -3.99
CA SER A 64 14.74 10.27 -2.71
C SER A 64 13.44 9.67 -2.14
N LYS A 65 12.31 10.35 -2.29
CA LYS A 65 11.01 9.78 -1.92
C LYS A 65 10.66 8.59 -2.81
N THR A 66 10.87 8.70 -4.13
CA THR A 66 10.64 7.59 -5.06
C THR A 66 11.48 6.37 -4.68
N VAL A 67 12.79 6.54 -4.42
CA VAL A 67 13.65 5.43 -3.98
C VAL A 67 13.19 4.84 -2.65
N TYR A 68 12.75 5.67 -1.71
CA TYR A 68 12.17 5.18 -0.46
C TYR A 68 10.91 4.34 -0.73
N ASP A 69 9.97 4.83 -1.54
CA ASP A 69 8.70 4.17 -1.81
C ASP A 69 8.88 2.85 -2.56
N ILE A 70 9.88 2.74 -3.45
CA ILE A 70 10.15 1.51 -4.20
C ILE A 70 10.97 0.49 -3.41
N LEU A 71 11.86 0.90 -2.49
CA LEU A 71 12.76 -0.02 -1.78
C LEU A 71 12.28 -0.39 -0.38
N ASP A 72 11.62 0.53 0.35
CA ASP A 72 11.25 0.30 1.74
C ASP A 72 10.23 -0.83 1.87
N GLY A 73 10.60 -1.86 2.64
CA GLY A 73 9.78 -3.04 2.86
C GLY A 73 9.77 -4.05 1.71
N GLN A 74 10.58 -3.86 0.67
CA GLN A 74 10.73 -4.87 -0.38
C GLN A 74 11.64 -6.01 0.07
N GLU A 75 11.33 -7.20 -0.44
CA GLU A 75 12.21 -8.36 -0.38
C GLU A 75 12.88 -8.56 -1.74
N ILE A 76 14.20 -8.39 -1.79
CA ILE A 76 15.00 -8.52 -3.01
C ILE A 76 16.14 -9.49 -2.72
N GLU A 77 16.26 -10.55 -3.53
CA GLU A 77 17.34 -11.55 -3.38
C GLU A 77 17.41 -12.16 -1.96
N ASN A 78 16.26 -12.48 -1.35
CA ASN A 78 16.12 -12.99 0.04
C ASN A 78 16.63 -12.01 1.12
N ILE A 79 16.67 -10.72 0.80
CA ILE A 79 16.95 -9.66 1.75
C ILE A 79 15.72 -8.76 1.89
N PHE A 80 15.33 -8.51 3.13
CA PHE A 80 14.37 -7.46 3.45
C PHE A 80 15.07 -6.11 3.58
N LEU A 81 14.58 -5.10 2.87
CA LEU A 81 15.14 -3.76 2.82
C LEU A 81 14.36 -2.80 3.75
N ASP A 82 15.07 -2.21 4.72
CA ASP A 82 14.57 -1.10 5.55
C ASP A 82 15.26 0.20 5.07
N CYS A 83 14.51 1.22 4.64
CA CYS A 83 15.08 2.49 4.15
C CYS A 83 15.05 3.61 5.19
N TYR A 84 16.03 4.52 5.13
CA TYR A 84 16.18 5.64 6.04
C TYR A 84 16.72 6.87 5.32
N PHE A 85 16.10 8.04 5.54
CA PHE A 85 16.68 9.31 5.10
C PHE A 85 17.85 9.72 5.99
N MET A 86 18.94 10.16 5.38
CA MET A 86 20.13 10.64 6.08
C MET A 86 20.38 12.12 5.79
N ASP A 87 20.94 12.80 6.78
CA ASP A 87 21.43 14.17 6.64
C ASP A 87 22.72 14.17 5.79
N GLU A 88 22.90 15.20 4.99
CA GLU A 88 24.07 15.43 4.12
C GLU A 88 25.38 15.43 4.91
N LYS A 89 25.34 16.03 6.10
CA LYS A 89 26.49 16.17 7.00
C LYS A 89 26.73 14.92 7.85
N ALA A 90 25.89 13.90 7.75
CA ALA A 90 26.09 12.68 8.53
C ALA A 90 27.23 11.86 7.92
N GLU A 91 28.39 11.92 8.55
CA GLU A 91 29.47 10.98 8.27
C GLU A 91 29.04 9.56 8.67
N LEU A 92 29.22 8.60 7.78
CA LEU A 92 29.01 7.19 8.07
C LEU A 92 30.19 6.62 8.86
N GLY A 93 30.28 7.00 10.14
CA GLY A 93 31.02 6.27 11.16
C GLY A 93 30.27 5.01 11.60
N GLU A 94 31.00 3.97 12.02
CA GLU A 94 30.42 2.66 12.41
C GLU A 94 29.43 2.76 13.57
N GLU A 95 29.71 3.60 14.56
CA GLU A 95 28.87 3.76 15.75
C GLU A 95 27.61 4.57 15.47
N ILE A 96 27.71 5.60 14.62
CA ILE A 96 26.58 6.45 14.19
C ILE A 96 25.51 5.62 13.48
N PHE A 97 25.94 4.61 12.73
CA PHE A 97 25.06 3.76 11.94
C PHE A 97 24.22 2.81 12.81
N VAL A 98 24.69 2.39 13.98
CA VAL A 98 23.88 1.56 14.89
C VAL A 98 22.90 2.43 15.66
N GLU A 99 23.37 3.55 16.22
CA GLU A 99 22.59 4.35 17.15
C GLU A 99 21.50 5.19 16.45
N LYS A 100 21.81 5.83 15.31
CA LYS A 100 20.80 6.59 14.55
C LYS A 100 19.76 5.66 13.93
N VAL A 101 20.16 4.49 13.44
CA VAL A 101 19.22 3.51 12.88
C VAL A 101 18.27 2.98 13.96
N GLU A 102 18.76 2.70 15.17
CA GLU A 102 17.88 2.30 16.27
C GLU A 102 16.90 3.42 16.67
N LYS A 103 17.36 4.68 16.71
CA LYS A 103 16.49 5.83 16.98
C LYS A 103 15.44 6.04 15.89
N VAL A 104 15.81 5.89 14.61
CA VAL A 104 14.84 5.99 13.49
C VAL A 104 13.89 4.79 13.44
N ARG A 105 14.35 3.57 13.76
CA ARG A 105 13.46 2.40 13.92
C ARG A 105 12.37 2.65 14.95
N LYS A 106 12.73 3.17 16.13
CA LYS A 106 11.78 3.45 17.21
C LYS A 106 10.74 4.51 16.85
N THR A 107 11.06 5.41 15.93
CA THR A 107 10.14 6.48 15.49
C THR A 107 9.28 6.06 14.30
N ASN A 108 9.80 5.28 13.37
CA ASN A 108 9.05 4.80 12.20
C ASN A 108 8.10 3.63 12.51
N THR A 109 8.42 2.73 13.44
CA THR A 109 7.48 1.68 13.88
C THR A 109 6.18 2.27 14.42
N LYS A 110 6.28 3.34 15.22
CA LYS A 110 5.10 4.06 15.74
C LYS A 110 4.22 4.67 14.64
N LYS A 111 4.80 5.13 13.52
CA LYS A 111 4.03 5.64 12.36
C LYS A 111 3.37 4.50 11.58
N SER A 112 4.10 3.40 11.36
CA SER A 112 3.57 2.21 10.68
C SER A 112 2.42 1.57 11.45
N GLU A 113 2.54 1.42 12.76
CA GLU A 113 1.48 0.92 13.64
C GLU A 113 0.22 1.80 13.58
N ARG A 114 0.38 3.12 13.60
CA ARG A 114 -0.76 4.06 13.43
C ARG A 114 -1.45 3.91 12.08
N LYS A 115 -0.70 3.67 10.99
CA LYS A 115 -1.28 3.45 9.64
C LYS A 115 -2.02 2.10 9.58
N LYS A 116 -1.47 1.06 10.21
CA LYS A 116 -2.12 -0.27 10.32
C LYS A 116 -3.41 -0.21 11.14
N GLN A 117 -3.39 0.46 12.29
CA GLN A 117 -4.56 0.67 13.14
C GLN A 117 -5.67 1.46 12.42
N ARG A 118 -5.34 2.49 11.63
CA ARG A 118 -6.32 3.24 10.83
C ARG A 118 -6.98 2.38 9.76
N LYS A 119 -6.22 1.56 9.04
CA LYS A 119 -6.75 0.62 8.04
C LYS A 119 -7.67 -0.42 8.69
N GLU A 120 -7.27 -0.95 9.83
CA GLU A 120 -8.07 -1.96 10.55
C GLU A 120 -9.37 -1.37 11.11
N LYS A 121 -9.34 -0.14 11.66
CA LYS A 121 -10.55 0.58 12.08
C LYS A 121 -11.52 0.80 10.91
N THR A 122 -11.00 1.24 9.76
CA THR A 122 -11.79 1.45 8.54
C THR A 122 -12.43 0.14 8.07
N LYS A 123 -11.67 -0.96 8.10
CA LYS A 123 -12.19 -2.29 7.73
C LYS A 123 -13.32 -2.74 8.66
N ARG A 124 -13.17 -2.56 9.98
CA ARG A 124 -14.23 -2.87 10.96
C ARG A 124 -15.48 -2.02 10.75
N GLU A 125 -15.33 -0.71 10.48
CA GLU A 125 -16.48 0.16 10.19
C GLU A 125 -17.23 -0.24 8.89
N ILE A 126 -16.51 -0.70 7.87
CA ILE A 126 -17.12 -1.24 6.64
C ILE A 126 -17.83 -2.56 6.92
N GLU A 127 -17.19 -3.50 7.62
CA GLU A 127 -17.80 -4.78 8.01
C GLU A 127 -19.04 -4.58 8.89
N GLU A 128 -19.00 -3.60 9.81
CA GLU A 128 -20.14 -3.26 10.66
C GLU A 128 -21.28 -2.60 9.86
N ARG A 129 -20.97 -1.75 8.88
CA ARG A 129 -21.97 -1.20 7.94
C ARG A 129 -22.62 -2.30 7.09
N ILE A 130 -21.84 -3.26 6.60
CA ILE A 130 -22.37 -4.42 5.85
C ILE A 130 -23.24 -5.29 6.76
N LYS A 131 -22.78 -5.58 7.98
CA LYS A 131 -23.59 -6.32 8.97
C LYS A 131 -24.90 -5.61 9.31
N ARG A 132 -24.89 -4.28 9.48
CA ARG A 132 -26.12 -3.49 9.74
C ARG A 132 -27.06 -3.49 8.53
N LYS A 133 -26.53 -3.39 7.31
CA LYS A 133 -27.34 -3.53 6.09
C LYS A 133 -27.98 -4.92 5.96
N ASN A 134 -27.28 -5.95 6.41
CA ASN A 134 -27.79 -7.33 6.43
C ASN A 134 -28.60 -7.65 7.71
N ALA A 135 -28.71 -6.72 8.67
CA ALA A 135 -29.39 -6.94 9.95
C ALA A 135 -30.90 -6.67 9.91
N ASP A 136 -31.44 -6.15 8.80
CA ASP A 136 -32.88 -5.93 8.65
C ASP A 136 -33.69 -7.23 8.54
N GLY A 137 -33.04 -8.41 8.61
CA GLY A 137 -33.71 -9.71 8.74
C GLY A 137 -34.62 -10.06 7.56
N PHE A 138 -34.55 -9.29 6.48
CA PHE A 138 -35.31 -9.52 5.27
C PHE A 138 -34.68 -10.68 4.50
N VAL A 139 -35.21 -11.87 4.73
CA VAL A 139 -34.91 -13.06 3.93
C VAL A 139 -35.92 -13.11 2.80
N PHE A 140 -35.45 -12.88 1.57
CA PHE A 140 -36.27 -13.04 0.38
C PHE A 140 -36.39 -14.53 0.05
N ASP A 141 -37.62 -15.05 0.03
CA ASP A 141 -37.93 -16.41 -0.41
C ASP A 141 -38.70 -16.35 -1.75
N PRO A 142 -38.12 -16.82 -2.86
CA PRO A 142 -38.77 -16.83 -4.18
C PRO A 142 -40.08 -17.62 -4.26
N ASN A 143 -40.31 -18.55 -3.33
CA ASN A 143 -41.51 -19.37 -3.28
C ASN A 143 -42.58 -18.84 -2.31
N ASP A 144 -42.33 -17.72 -1.63
CA ASP A 144 -43.29 -17.11 -0.74
C ASP A 144 -44.39 -16.40 -1.54
N SER A 145 -45.61 -16.92 -1.43
CA SER A 145 -46.83 -16.43 -2.08
C SER A 145 -47.09 -14.93 -1.90
N ARG A 146 -46.54 -14.29 -0.85
CA ARG A 146 -46.66 -12.85 -0.63
C ARG A 146 -45.99 -12.03 -1.74
N PHE A 147 -44.99 -12.60 -2.42
CA PHE A 147 -44.26 -11.95 -3.51
C PHE A 147 -44.83 -12.25 -4.90
N ASP A 148 -45.83 -13.13 -5.05
CA ASP A 148 -46.40 -13.46 -6.36
C ASP A 148 -46.98 -12.24 -7.08
N LYS A 149 -47.50 -11.26 -6.32
CA LYS A 149 -48.00 -9.99 -6.87
C LYS A 149 -46.92 -9.11 -7.50
N VAL A 150 -45.67 -9.21 -7.03
CA VAL A 150 -44.53 -8.44 -7.58
C VAL A 150 -44.27 -8.82 -9.04
N TYR A 151 -44.55 -10.08 -9.40
CA TYR A 151 -44.35 -10.58 -10.76
C TYR A 151 -45.58 -10.45 -11.65
N THR A 152 -46.78 -10.50 -11.06
CA THR A 152 -48.04 -10.61 -11.80
C THR A 152 -48.77 -9.29 -11.98
N ASP A 153 -48.60 -8.32 -11.06
CA ASP A 153 -49.31 -7.04 -11.07
C ASP A 153 -48.34 -5.89 -11.40
N PRO A 154 -48.55 -5.17 -12.53
CA PRO A 154 -47.73 -4.02 -12.92
C PRO A 154 -47.65 -2.91 -11.86
N SER A 155 -48.65 -2.81 -10.98
CA SER A 155 -48.70 -1.83 -9.89
C SER A 155 -47.63 -2.08 -8.82
N PHE A 156 -47.04 -3.28 -8.78
CA PHE A 156 -46.00 -3.70 -7.84
C PHE A 156 -44.63 -3.87 -8.51
N TYR A 157 -44.46 -3.38 -9.74
CA TYR A 157 -43.17 -3.46 -10.43
C TYR A 157 -42.09 -2.65 -9.71
N ILE A 158 -40.95 -3.33 -9.52
CA ILE A 158 -39.78 -2.75 -8.88
C ILE A 158 -39.02 -1.94 -9.91
N ASP A 159 -38.86 -0.63 -9.65
CA ASP A 159 -37.97 0.21 -10.43
C ASP A 159 -36.50 -0.09 -10.09
N THR A 160 -35.87 -0.89 -10.95
CA THR A 160 -34.46 -1.30 -10.83
C THR A 160 -33.48 -0.15 -11.01
N SER A 161 -33.91 0.99 -11.56
CA SER A 161 -33.05 2.17 -11.72
C SER A 161 -32.91 2.99 -10.43
N HIS A 162 -33.81 2.76 -9.45
CA HIS A 162 -33.86 3.53 -8.21
C HIS A 162 -32.67 3.19 -7.27
N PRO A 163 -31.97 4.19 -6.69
CA PRO A 163 -30.69 3.99 -5.99
C PRO A 163 -30.77 3.11 -4.73
N LEU A 164 -31.96 2.93 -4.16
CA LEU A 164 -32.18 2.03 -3.03
C LEU A 164 -32.04 0.54 -3.40
N TYR A 165 -32.25 0.17 -4.66
CA TYR A 165 -32.15 -1.22 -5.13
C TYR A 165 -30.73 -1.62 -5.55
N LYS A 166 -29.87 -0.65 -5.90
CA LYS A 166 -28.49 -0.89 -6.38
C LYS A 166 -27.53 -1.49 -5.35
N ASN A 167 -27.92 -1.61 -4.09
CA ASN A 167 -27.04 -2.08 -3.00
C ASN A 167 -27.72 -3.09 -2.06
N ASN A 168 -28.79 -3.75 -2.51
CA ASN A 168 -29.53 -4.73 -1.72
C ASN A 168 -29.54 -6.08 -2.44
N GLU A 169 -28.98 -7.09 -1.80
CA GLU A 169 -28.88 -8.46 -2.32
C GLU A 169 -30.25 -9.07 -2.60
N GLY A 170 -31.26 -8.80 -1.75
CA GLY A 170 -32.63 -9.28 -1.96
C GLY A 170 -33.32 -8.64 -3.16
N ALA A 171 -32.97 -7.38 -3.47
CA ALA A 171 -33.44 -6.72 -4.67
C ALA A 171 -32.85 -7.33 -5.94
N GLU A 172 -31.55 -7.66 -5.92
CA GLU A 172 -30.90 -8.37 -7.03
C GLU A 172 -31.55 -9.74 -7.26
N MET A 173 -31.80 -10.51 -6.20
CA MET A 173 -32.49 -11.80 -6.30
C MET A 173 -33.92 -11.69 -6.86
N MET A 174 -34.68 -10.65 -6.48
CA MET A 174 -36.02 -10.41 -7.03
C MET A 174 -35.99 -10.11 -8.54
N VAL A 175 -35.01 -9.32 -9.00
CA VAL A 175 -34.84 -9.00 -10.42
C VAL A 175 -34.45 -10.24 -11.22
N GLU A 176 -33.54 -11.05 -10.70
CA GLU A 176 -33.11 -12.31 -11.30
C GLU A 176 -34.29 -13.28 -11.45
N GLU A 177 -35.09 -13.44 -10.39
CA GLU A 177 -36.27 -14.31 -10.41
C GLU A 177 -37.37 -13.80 -11.36
N MET A 178 -37.55 -12.47 -11.45
CA MET A 178 -38.47 -11.85 -12.40
C MET A 178 -38.06 -12.13 -13.85
N ARG A 179 -36.78 -12.04 -14.19
CA ARG A 179 -36.26 -12.42 -15.53
C ARG A 179 -36.49 -13.90 -15.80
N ARG A 180 -36.17 -14.76 -14.83
CA ARG A 180 -36.36 -16.22 -14.92
C ARG A 180 -37.82 -16.60 -15.22
N ARG A 181 -38.80 -15.91 -14.61
CA ARG A 181 -40.23 -16.16 -14.82
C ARG A 181 -40.76 -15.56 -16.12
N ASN A 182 -40.24 -14.40 -16.54
CA ASN A 182 -40.69 -13.71 -17.75
C ASN A 182 -39.99 -14.20 -19.03
N GLY A 183 -38.93 -15.00 -18.91
CA GLY A 183 -38.31 -15.71 -20.03
C GLY A 183 -37.37 -14.87 -20.90
N ASP A 184 -36.70 -13.88 -20.32
CA ASP A 184 -35.59 -13.13 -20.93
C ASP A 184 -34.22 -13.71 -20.53
#